data_AF-A0A258NAR7-F1
#
_entry.id   AF-A0A258NAR7-F1
#
_cell.length_a   1.000
_cell.length_b   1.000
_cell.length_c   1.000
_cell.angle_alpha   90.00
_cell.angle_beta   90.00
_cell.angle_gamma   90.00
#
_symmetry.space_group_name_H-M   'P 1'
#
loop_
_entity.id
_entity.type
_entity.pdbx_description
1 polymer ?
#
loop_
_entity_poly.entity_id
_entity_poly.type
_entity_poly.pdbx_seq_one_letter_code
_entity_poly.pdbx_strand_id
1 'polypeptide(L)'
;MSAQKSSGVSYTTVDIKYFEQRALKRHARVWSLWALGVGAVISGHFSGWNLGLASGGWGGMFIAAIIIAIMYLGLTFCIAEMSPALPHTGAAYSFARTTMGPWGGFVTGLCENVEYVITPAVVVSFIGSYMGSIFGTPPEFQPVYWIFGYIIFVGLNVVGVELSFKVTLVVTL
;
A
#
# COMPACT_ATOMS: atom_id res chain seq x y z
N MET A 1 17.80 -2.08 30.90
CA MET A 1 17.12 -1.25 29.87
C MET A 1 17.42 0.21 30.20
N SER A 2 18.08 0.94 29.31
CA SER A 2 18.42 2.36 29.51
C SER A 2 17.55 3.19 28.56
N ALA A 3 16.70 4.06 29.13
CA ALA A 3 15.86 4.94 28.34
C ALA A 3 16.66 6.18 27.91
N GLN A 4 16.94 6.29 26.61
CA GLN A 4 17.59 7.49 26.07
C GLN A 4 16.51 8.51 25.71
N LYS A 5 16.55 9.68 26.36
CA LYS A 5 15.60 10.78 26.13
C LYS A 5 16.14 11.68 25.02
N SER A 6 15.55 11.63 23.83
CA SER A 6 15.67 12.71 22.84
C SER A 6 14.35 13.48 22.83
N SER A 7 14.40 14.81 22.66
CA SER A 7 13.26 15.75 22.73
C SER A 7 11.86 15.13 22.50
N GLY A 8 11.16 14.85 23.60
CA GLY A 8 9.75 14.41 23.58
C GLY A 8 9.49 12.90 23.43
N VAL A 9 10.51 12.05 23.25
CA VAL A 9 10.31 10.60 23.07
C VAL A 9 11.28 9.78 23.94
N SER A 10 10.76 8.72 24.56
CA SER A 10 11.54 7.75 25.34
C SER A 10 11.86 6.54 24.47
N TYR A 11 13.15 6.26 24.26
CA TYR A 11 13.59 5.09 23.51
C TYR A 11 13.82 3.90 24.45
N THR A 12 13.23 2.75 24.13
CA THR A 12 13.55 1.50 24.81
C THR A 12 14.52 0.70 23.96
N THR A 13 15.73 0.47 24.48
CA THR A 13 16.68 -0.44 23.85
C THR A 13 16.26 -1.88 24.10
N VAL A 14 16.03 -2.62 23.01
CA VAL A 14 15.63 -4.03 23.05
C VAL A 14 16.83 -4.89 22.66
N ASP A 15 16.99 -6.04 23.33
CA ASP A 15 18.09 -6.97 23.11
C ASP A 15 18.01 -7.62 21.71
N ILE A 16 19.15 -8.03 21.14
CA ILE A 16 19.22 -8.70 19.84
C ILE A 16 18.34 -9.96 19.80
N LYS A 17 18.25 -10.69 20.92
CA LYS A 17 17.39 -11.88 21.06
C LYS A 17 15.91 -11.60 20.79
N TYR A 18 15.44 -10.36 21.02
CA TYR A 18 14.07 -9.94 20.73
C TYR A 18 13.76 -9.98 19.22
N PHE A 19 14.74 -9.60 18.40
CA PHE A 19 14.61 -9.59 16.94
C PHE A 19 14.78 -10.98 16.34
N GLU A 20 15.69 -11.79 16.88
CA GLU A 20 15.89 -13.19 16.45
C GLU A 20 14.60 -14.02 16.59
N GLN A 21 13.86 -13.86 17.69
CA GLN A 21 12.59 -14.54 17.92
C GLN A 21 11.47 -14.14 16.94
N ARG A 22 11.61 -12.98 16.26
CA ARG A 22 10.62 -12.43 15.33
C ARG A 22 11.12 -12.43 13.88
N ALA A 23 12.23 -13.10 13.60
CA ALA A 23 12.74 -13.23 12.25
C ALA A 23 11.77 -14.04 11.39
N LEU A 24 11.17 -13.38 10.39
CA LEU A 24 10.30 -14.03 9.43
C LEU A 24 11.12 -14.89 8.46
N LYS A 25 10.57 -16.04 8.05
CA LYS A 25 11.15 -16.84 6.96
C LYS A 25 11.14 -16.01 5.67
N ARG A 26 12.29 -15.91 5.00
CA ARG A 26 12.41 -15.19 3.72
C ARG A 26 11.75 -16.00 2.60
N HIS A 27 10.57 -15.55 2.15
CA HIS A 27 9.84 -16.18 1.04
C HIS A 27 9.85 -15.34 -0.24
N ALA A 28 10.01 -14.02 -0.16
CA ALA A 28 9.97 -13.13 -1.31
C ALA A 28 11.34 -13.08 -2.02
N ARG A 29 11.38 -13.59 -3.26
CA ARG A 29 12.51 -13.41 -4.19
C ARG A 29 12.22 -12.22 -5.12
N VAL A 30 13.24 -11.76 -5.86
CA VAL A 30 13.16 -10.60 -6.77
C VAL A 30 11.91 -10.64 -7.67
N TRP A 31 11.62 -11.79 -8.27
CA TRP A 31 10.44 -11.98 -9.12
C TRP A 31 9.11 -11.86 -8.37
N SER A 32 9.04 -12.35 -7.14
CA SER A 32 7.85 -12.23 -6.29
C SER A 32 7.61 -10.78 -5.87
N LEU A 33 8.67 -10.03 -5.59
CA LEU A 33 8.59 -8.60 -5.25
C LEU A 33 8.18 -7.76 -6.46
N TRP A 34 8.73 -8.05 -7.65
CA TRP A 34 8.33 -7.38 -8.88
C TRP A 34 6.87 -7.64 -9.23
N ALA A 35 6.43 -8.90 -9.19
CA ALA A 35 5.05 -9.28 -9.48
C ALA A 35 4.06 -8.64 -8.50
N LEU A 36 4.44 -8.51 -7.23
CA LEU A 36 3.63 -7.81 -6.24
C LEU A 36 3.50 -6.32 -6.57
N GLY A 37 4.62 -5.66 -6.89
CA GLY A 37 4.62 -4.24 -7.25
C GLY A 37 3.80 -3.95 -8.50
N VAL A 38 4.01 -4.72 -9.56
CA VAL A 38 3.29 -4.55 -10.83
C VAL A 38 1.80 -4.86 -10.67
N GLY A 39 1.44 -5.94 -9.98
CA GLY A 39 0.04 -6.30 -9.72
C GLY A 39 -0.70 -5.20 -8.95
N ALA A 40 -0.07 -4.62 -7.94
CA ALA A 40 -0.63 -3.50 -7.18
C ALA A 40 -0.92 -2.28 -8.08
N VAL A 41 0.02 -1.89 -8.94
CA VAL A 41 -0.13 -0.72 -9.82
C VAL A 41 -1.19 -0.93 -10.91
N ILE A 42 -1.17 -2.09 -11.58
CA ILE A 42 -2.12 -2.40 -12.65
C ILE A 42 -3.55 -2.44 -12.11
N SER A 43 -3.77 -2.98 -10.90
CA SER A 43 -5.10 -3.04 -10.29
C SER A 43 -5.74 -1.64 -10.14
N GLY A 44 -4.94 -0.63 -9.77
CA GLY A 44 -5.40 0.75 -9.64
C GLY A 44 -5.71 1.42 -10.97
N HIS A 45 -5.01 1.03 -12.05
CA HIS A 45 -5.19 1.62 -13.38
C HIS A 45 -6.61 1.44 -13.92
N PHE A 46 -7.29 0.33 -13.61
CA PHE A 46 -8.66 0.07 -14.06
C PHE A 46 -9.71 1.01 -13.44
N SER A 47 -9.37 1.67 -12.34
CA SER A 47 -10.36 2.33 -11.48
C SER A 47 -10.40 3.86 -11.62
N GLY A 48 -9.31 4.52 -12.04
CA GLY A 48 -9.18 5.98 -11.91
C GLY A 48 -9.25 6.84 -13.18
N TRP A 49 -8.84 6.29 -14.34
CA TRP A 49 -8.57 7.11 -15.53
C TRP A 49 -9.82 7.76 -16.14
N ASN A 50 -10.97 7.09 -16.10
CA ASN A 50 -12.23 7.61 -16.63
C ASN A 50 -12.67 8.90 -15.93
N LEU A 51 -12.48 8.97 -14.60
CA LEU A 51 -12.80 10.17 -13.82
C LEU A 51 -11.87 11.34 -14.18
N GLY A 52 -10.58 11.05 -14.36
CA GLY A 52 -9.59 12.03 -14.82
C GLY A 52 -9.92 12.59 -16.21
N LEU A 53 -10.29 11.72 -17.15
CA LEU A 53 -10.73 12.13 -18.49
C LEU A 53 -12.04 12.93 -18.46
N ALA A 54 -13.01 12.53 -17.64
CA ALA A 54 -14.28 13.24 -17.51
C ALA A 54 -14.08 14.66 -16.97
N SER A 55 -13.14 14.87 -16.05
CA SER A 55 -12.86 16.17 -15.46
C SER A 55 -11.91 17.04 -16.28
N GLY A 56 -10.85 16.46 -16.84
CA GLY A 56 -9.75 17.20 -17.48
C GLY A 56 -9.71 17.10 -19.00
N GLY A 57 -10.57 16.29 -19.60
CA GLY A 57 -10.50 15.93 -21.01
C GLY A 57 -9.17 15.24 -21.38
N TRP A 58 -8.98 15.01 -22.68
CA TRP A 58 -7.76 14.37 -23.18
C TRP A 58 -6.50 15.19 -22.92
N GLY A 59 -6.54 16.50 -23.17
CA GLY A 59 -5.38 17.38 -22.99
C GLY A 59 -4.97 17.51 -21.52
N GLY A 60 -5.93 17.70 -20.62
CA GLY A 60 -5.65 17.79 -19.19
C GLY A 60 -5.12 16.47 -18.63
N MET A 61 -5.70 15.33 -19.03
CA MET A 61 -5.23 14.01 -18.60
C MET A 61 -3.81 13.73 -19.10
N PHE A 62 -3.47 14.13 -20.33
CA PHE A 62 -2.12 13.94 -20.89
C PHE A 62 -1.06 14.73 -20.10
N ILE A 63 -1.33 16.01 -19.81
CA ILE A 63 -0.41 16.85 -19.03
C ILE A 63 -0.28 16.32 -17.60
N ALA A 64 -1.40 15.96 -16.96
CA ALA A 64 -1.41 15.39 -15.63
C ALA A 64 -0.60 14.09 -15.56
N ALA A 65 -0.73 13.21 -16.56
CA ALA A 65 0.02 11.96 -16.64
C ALA A 65 1.54 12.20 -16.71
N ILE A 66 2.00 13.18 -17.49
CA ILE A 66 3.43 13.52 -17.58
C ILE A 66 3.96 14.02 -16.24
N ILE A 67 3.24 14.94 -15.58
CA ILE A 67 3.66 15.51 -14.30
C ILE A 67 3.77 14.41 -13.24
N ILE A 68 2.74 13.56 -13.13
CA ILE A 68 2.72 12.46 -12.17
C ILE A 68 3.79 11.41 -12.49
N ALA A 69 4.05 11.12 -13.77
CA ALA A 69 5.11 10.20 -14.16
C ALA A 69 6.50 10.68 -13.73
N ILE A 70 6.81 11.97 -13.94
CA ILE A 70 8.09 12.55 -13.50
C ILE A 70 8.21 12.49 -11.97
N MET A 71 7.14 12.86 -11.25
CA MET A 71 7.10 12.79 -9.79
C MET A 71 7.36 11.38 -9.27
N TYR A 72 6.68 10.37 -9.83
CA TYR A 72 6.84 8.97 -9.41
C TYR A 72 8.20 8.37 -9.80
N LEU A 73 8.79 8.78 -10.93
CA LEU A 73 10.16 8.38 -11.28
C LEU A 73 11.16 8.88 -10.24
N GLY A 74 11.07 10.17 -9.87
CA GLY A 74 11.91 10.74 -8.82
C GLY A 74 11.72 10.02 -7.48
N LEU A 75 10.47 9.80 -7.06
CA LEU A 75 10.15 9.06 -5.84
C LEU A 75 10.73 7.64 -5.86
N THR A 76 10.60 6.94 -6.99
CA THR A 76 11.09 5.56 -7.14
C THR A 76 12.61 5.50 -7.00
N PHE A 77 13.35 6.43 -7.61
CA PHE A 77 14.81 6.49 -7.44
C PHE A 77 15.22 6.80 -6.00
N CYS A 78 14.55 7.73 -5.33
CA CYS A 78 14.79 8.02 -3.92
C CYS A 78 14.58 6.76 -3.04
N ILE A 79 13.48 6.03 -3.25
CA ILE A 79 13.20 4.79 -2.50
C ILE A 79 14.23 3.70 -2.85
N ALA A 80 14.66 3.61 -4.10
CA ALA A 80 15.65 2.64 -4.55
C ALA A 80 17.03 2.85 -3.90
N GLU A 81 17.42 4.10 -3.61
CA GLU A 81 18.66 4.42 -2.88
C GLU A 81 18.52 4.19 -1.36
N MET A 82 17.37 4.53 -0.79
CA MET A 82 17.13 4.38 0.66
C MET A 82 16.95 2.92 1.08
N SER A 83 16.34 2.09 0.23
CA SER A 83 16.05 0.67 0.53
C SER A 83 17.30 -0.17 0.87
N PRO A 84 18.43 -0.09 0.14
CA PRO A 84 19.68 -0.76 0.52
C PRO A 84 20.41 -0.05 1.67
N ALA A 85 20.29 1.28 1.80
CA ALA A 85 20.94 2.04 2.87
C ALA A 85 20.34 1.77 4.26
N LEU A 86 19.03 1.50 4.32
CA LEU A 86 18.28 1.26 5.55
C LEU A 86 17.51 -0.08 5.46
N PRO A 87 18.21 -1.23 5.54
CA PRO A 87 17.66 -2.56 5.26
C PRO A 87 16.87 -3.14 6.46
N HIS A 88 16.03 -2.32 7.08
CA HIS A 88 15.11 -2.71 8.15
C HIS A 88 13.65 -2.55 7.69
N THR A 89 12.78 -3.43 8.16
CA THR A 89 11.35 -3.40 7.85
C THR A 89 10.69 -2.16 8.44
N GLY A 90 10.02 -1.36 7.60
CA GLY A 90 9.23 -0.21 8.09
C GLY A 90 8.81 0.85 7.06
N ALA A 91 8.97 0.59 5.75
CA ALA A 91 8.44 1.43 4.66
C ALA A 91 8.78 2.94 4.81
N ALA A 92 7.90 3.85 4.37
CA ALA A 92 8.17 5.27 4.34
C ALA A 92 8.25 5.87 5.76
N TYR A 93 7.47 5.33 6.72
CA TYR A 93 7.60 5.65 8.15
C TYR A 93 9.05 5.55 8.63
N SER A 94 9.72 4.44 8.31
CA SER A 94 11.07 4.21 8.80
C SER A 94 12.10 5.12 8.14
N PHE A 95 11.93 5.44 6.86
CA PHE A 95 12.79 6.42 6.19
C PHE A 95 12.62 7.81 6.79
N ALA A 96 11.38 8.27 6.98
CA ALA A 96 11.07 9.56 7.58
C ALA A 96 11.56 9.66 9.03
N ARG A 97 11.42 8.57 9.81
CA ARG A 97 11.93 8.53 11.19
C ARG A 97 13.45 8.66 11.27
N THR A 98 14.16 8.01 10.35
CA THR A 98 15.63 8.04 10.32
C THR A 98 16.18 9.38 9.83
N THR A 99 15.52 10.02 8.85
CA THR A 99 16.03 11.27 8.23
C THR A 99 15.49 12.54 8.89
N MET A 100 14.22 12.56 9.31
CA MET A 100 13.52 13.74 9.83
C MET A 100 13.23 13.65 11.35
N GLY A 101 13.66 12.57 11.99
CA GLY A 101 13.49 12.35 13.43
C GLY A 101 12.10 11.86 13.84
N PRO A 102 11.80 11.85 15.16
CA PRO A 102 10.63 11.18 15.71
C PRO A 102 9.29 11.74 15.20
N TRP A 103 9.21 13.06 15.05
CA TRP A 103 7.98 13.74 14.59
C TRP A 103 7.73 13.52 13.10
N GLY A 104 8.78 13.53 12.28
CA GLY A 104 8.67 13.18 10.85
C GLY A 104 8.15 11.75 10.68
N GLY A 105 8.74 10.80 11.41
CA GLY A 105 8.22 9.43 11.49
C GLY A 105 6.76 9.38 11.94
N PHE A 106 6.39 10.06 13.02
CA PHE A 106 5.00 10.06 13.53
C PHE A 106 3.98 10.55 12.49
N VAL A 107 4.25 11.69 11.84
CA VAL A 107 3.34 12.24 10.82
C VAL A 107 3.22 11.29 9.63
N THR A 108 4.34 10.78 9.12
CA THR A 108 4.33 9.81 8.02
C THR A 108 3.55 8.55 8.39
N GLY A 109 3.75 8.01 9.60
CA GLY A 109 3.04 6.83 10.07
C GLY A 109 1.53 7.06 10.25
N LEU A 110 1.11 8.27 10.65
CA LEU A 110 -0.31 8.64 10.71
C LEU A 110 -0.92 8.69 9.31
N CYS A 111 -0.24 9.32 8.36
CA CYS A 111 -0.69 9.39 6.97
C CYS A 111 -0.77 7.99 6.34
N GLU A 112 0.24 7.15 6.53
CA GLU A 112 0.22 5.76 6.08
C GLU A 112 -0.97 4.99 6.68
N ASN A 113 -1.29 5.18 7.96
CA ASN A 113 -2.43 4.50 8.58
C ASN A 113 -3.76 4.88 7.91
N VAL A 114 -3.95 6.18 7.66
CA VAL A 114 -5.14 6.69 6.95
C VAL A 114 -5.21 6.11 5.54
N GLU A 115 -4.09 6.10 4.81
CA GLU A 115 -3.99 5.51 3.47
C GLU A 115 -4.38 4.03 3.48
N TYR A 116 -3.85 3.24 4.43
CA TYR A 116 -4.14 1.81 4.55
C TYR A 116 -5.60 1.51 4.93
N VAL A 117 -6.28 2.42 5.63
CA VAL A 117 -7.71 2.27 5.96
C VAL A 117 -8.61 2.65 4.77
N ILE A 118 -8.25 3.71 4.04
CA ILE A 118 -9.05 4.20 2.90
C ILE A 118 -8.88 3.29 1.69
N THR A 119 -7.70 2.73 1.45
CA THR A 119 -7.42 1.92 0.25
C THR A 119 -8.38 0.75 0.08
N PRO A 120 -8.63 -0.11 1.09
CA PRO A 120 -9.64 -1.17 0.97
C PRO A 120 -11.06 -0.66 0.71
N ALA A 121 -11.44 0.47 1.33
CA ALA A 121 -12.76 1.07 1.12
C ALA A 121 -12.95 1.51 -0.35
N VAL A 122 -11.92 2.11 -0.94
CA VAL A 122 -11.93 2.50 -2.36
C VAL A 122 -12.02 1.27 -3.26
N VAL A 123 -11.20 0.24 -3.03
CA VAL A 123 -11.21 -0.99 -3.82
C VAL A 123 -12.58 -1.69 -3.77
N VAL A 124 -13.17 -1.81 -2.58
CA VAL A 124 -14.50 -2.41 -2.40
C VAL A 124 -15.60 -1.61 -3.09
N SER A 125 -15.49 -0.28 -3.11
CA SER A 125 -16.42 0.60 -3.83
C SER A 125 -16.38 0.36 -5.35
N PHE A 126 -15.19 0.16 -5.92
CA PHE A 126 -15.03 -0.19 -7.33
C PHE A 126 -15.58 -1.58 -7.63
N ILE A 127 -15.29 -2.58 -6.79
CA ILE A 127 -15.87 -3.93 -6.93
C ILE A 127 -17.40 -3.86 -6.95
N GLY A 128 -18.00 -3.12 -6.00
CA GLY A 128 -19.45 -2.94 -5.98
C GLY A 128 -19.99 -2.27 -7.24
N SER A 129 -19.29 -1.26 -7.77
CA SER A 129 -19.66 -0.59 -9.03
C SER A 129 -19.60 -1.53 -10.24
N TYR A 130 -18.56 -2.37 -10.32
CA TYR A 130 -18.43 -3.37 -11.38
C TYR A 130 -19.50 -4.46 -11.26
N MET A 131 -19.72 -5.01 -10.07
CA MET A 131 -20.75 -6.03 -9.84
C MET A 131 -22.14 -5.49 -10.17
N GLY A 132 -22.45 -4.26 -9.74
CA GLY A 132 -23.73 -3.65 -10.08
C GLY A 132 -23.93 -3.44 -11.58
N SER A 133 -22.87 -3.10 -12.30
CA SER A 133 -22.90 -2.96 -13.77
C SER A 133 -23.07 -4.30 -14.48
N ILE A 134 -22.43 -5.37 -13.99
CA ILE A 134 -22.49 -6.73 -14.56
C ILE A 134 -23.86 -7.36 -14.34
N PHE A 135 -24.40 -7.25 -13.12
CA PHE A 135 -25.66 -7.89 -12.72
C PHE A 135 -26.89 -6.98 -12.91
N GLY A 136 -26.71 -5.72 -13.32
CA GLY A 136 -27.80 -4.78 -13.55
C GLY A 136 -28.59 -4.43 -12.28
N THR A 137 -27.96 -4.46 -11.11
CA THR A 137 -28.65 -4.23 -9.84
C THR A 137 -28.85 -2.75 -9.54
N PRO A 138 -29.93 -2.37 -8.84
CA PRO A 138 -30.15 -0.99 -8.44
C PRO A 138 -29.04 -0.48 -7.49
N PRO A 139 -28.77 0.85 -7.45
CA PRO A 139 -27.74 1.44 -6.59
C PRO A 139 -27.92 1.13 -5.10
N GLU A 140 -29.16 0.92 -4.66
CA GLU A 140 -29.52 0.55 -3.28
C GLU A 140 -28.93 -0.79 -2.84
N PHE A 141 -28.53 -1.64 -3.81
CA PHE A 141 -27.91 -2.94 -3.54
C PHE A 141 -26.39 -2.85 -3.31
N GLN A 142 -25.77 -1.69 -3.56
CA GLN A 142 -24.32 -1.48 -3.35
C GLN A 142 -23.80 -1.90 -1.97
N PRO A 143 -24.48 -1.60 -0.84
CA PRO A 143 -24.01 -2.01 0.48
C PRO A 143 -23.83 -3.53 0.62
N VAL A 144 -24.62 -4.34 -0.10
CA VAL A 144 -24.50 -5.80 -0.08
C VAL A 144 -23.17 -6.24 -0.71
N TYR A 145 -22.81 -5.65 -1.85
CA TYR A 145 -21.51 -5.91 -2.47
C TYR A 145 -20.35 -5.44 -1.61
N TRP A 146 -20.50 -4.32 -0.89
CA TRP A 146 -19.46 -3.84 0.01
C TRP A 146 -19.22 -4.80 1.16
N ILE A 147 -20.28 -5.24 1.84
CA ILE A 147 -20.21 -6.22 2.93
C ILE A 147 -19.58 -7.52 2.43
N PHE A 148 -20.04 -8.02 1.28
CA PHE A 148 -19.49 -9.22 0.65
C PHE A 148 -17.99 -9.08 0.35
N GLY A 149 -17.57 -7.97 -0.27
CA GLY A 149 -16.17 -7.67 -0.56
C GLY A 149 -15.31 -7.65 0.71
N TYR A 150 -15.77 -6.99 1.77
CA TYR A 150 -15.07 -6.97 3.06
C TYR A 150 -14.97 -8.34 3.70
N ILE A 151 -16.03 -9.16 3.67
CA ILE A 151 -15.99 -10.53 4.19
C ILE A 151 -14.91 -11.33 3.48
N ILE A 152 -14.83 -11.23 2.15
CA ILE A 152 -13.78 -11.91 1.37
C ILE A 152 -12.40 -11.38 1.74
N PHE A 153 -12.19 -10.06 1.74
CA PHE A 153 -10.88 -9.48 2.03
C PHE A 153 -10.41 -9.83 3.44
N VAL A 154 -11.25 -9.66 4.45
CA VAL A 154 -10.92 -9.99 5.83
C VAL A 154 -10.69 -11.49 5.98
N GLY A 155 -11.55 -12.32 5.39
CA GLY A 155 -11.39 -13.78 5.40
C GLY A 155 -10.05 -14.23 4.82
N LEU A 156 -9.66 -13.69 3.65
CA LEU A 156 -8.36 -13.97 3.04
C LEU A 156 -7.19 -13.49 3.90
N ASN A 157 -7.30 -12.31 4.52
CA ASN A 157 -6.28 -11.79 5.43
C ASN A 157 -6.10 -12.66 6.69
N VAL A 158 -7.18 -13.28 7.18
CA VAL A 158 -7.14 -14.18 8.35
C VAL A 158 -6.51 -15.55 7.99
N VAL A 159 -6.78 -16.09 6.80
CA VAL A 159 -6.28 -17.42 6.37
C VAL A 159 -4.77 -17.42 6.13
N GLY A 160 -4.17 -16.26 5.82
CA GLY A 160 -2.73 -16.06 5.83
C GLY A 160 -2.15 -15.60 4.49
N VAL A 161 -1.08 -14.80 4.61
CA VAL A 161 -0.47 -14.04 3.49
C VAL A 161 0.12 -14.94 2.40
N GLU A 162 0.45 -16.20 2.70
CA GLU A 162 1.03 -17.13 1.73
C GLU A 162 0.08 -17.41 0.55
N LEU A 163 -1.23 -17.53 0.83
CA LEU A 163 -2.23 -17.72 -0.22
C LEU A 163 -2.34 -16.46 -1.07
N SER A 164 -2.37 -15.28 -0.45
CA SER A 164 -2.40 -14.00 -1.15
C SER A 164 -1.22 -13.85 -2.11
N PHE A 165 0.00 -14.18 -1.68
CA PHE A 165 1.18 -14.12 -2.55
C PHE A 165 1.09 -15.06 -3.76
N LYS A 166 0.59 -16.29 -3.57
CA LYS A 166 0.40 -17.25 -4.68
C LYS A 166 -0.65 -16.78 -5.66
N VAL A 167 -1.79 -16.28 -5.17
CA VAL A 167 -2.87 -15.74 -6.01
C VAL A 167 -2.39 -14.52 -6.79
N THR A 168 -1.70 -13.57 -6.15
CA THR A 168 -1.16 -12.39 -6.85
C THR A 168 -0.18 -12.80 -7.94
N LEU A 169 0.71 -13.77 -7.70
CA LEU A 169 1.63 -14.26 -8.73
C LEU A 169 0.89 -14.85 -9.94
N VAL A 170 -0.17 -15.62 -9.72
CA VAL A 170 -0.98 -16.22 -10.80
C VAL A 170 -1.79 -15.18 -11.56
N VAL A 171 -2.29 -14.14 -10.89
CA VAL A 171 -3.09 -13.08 -11.53
C VAL A 171 -2.21 -12.10 -12.31
N THR A 172 -0.98 -11.85 -11.86
CA THR A 172 -0.05 -10.90 -12.50
C THR A 172 0.71 -11.51 -13.69
N LEU A 173 0.98 -12.82 -13.69
CA LEU A 173 1.64 -13.55 -14.79
C LEU A 173 0.62 -13.93 -15.89
#